data_AF-A0A9D2K8D8-F1
#
_entry.id   AF-A0A9D2K8D8-F1
#
_cell.length_a   1.000
_cell.length_b   1.000
_cell.length_c   1.000
_cell.angle_alpha   90.00
_cell.angle_beta   90.00
_cell.angle_gamma   90.00
#
_symmetry.space_group_name_H-M   'P 1'
#
loop_
_entity.id
_entity.type
_entity.pdbx_description
1 polymer ?
#
loop_
_entity_poly.entity_id
_entity_poly.type
_entity_poly.pdbx_seq_one_letter_code
_entity_poly.pdbx_strand_id
1 'polypeptide(L)'
;MKAKGIAATILSALLFGFTPVLASKTYDMGSTPETLTFYRNLLVVPILFLILLIRREDFRLSGRTLSCVVLFGVLGRGATTLMLYSAYPYAGIGISTTLHFLYPVFVALLCRIFFKERLGLVKSAVLVMAVCGILFFLEKGQSGALTGIILAVVSGFTYALYMVGLDKTRLKDISPYKNSFYMAIAVAAGMLLYNIPTRKIVFALPPKAFAYTLVIAVCTSLLAVILLQVGIRYLSATTAAIFCLFEPISCSVSGWLFLGEEIRWQKIVGSLLILAAAAILMAVKEPCRPRRKASAG
;
A
#
# COMPACT_ATOMS: atom_id res chain seq x y z
N MET A 1 20.35 9.76 -5.00
CA MET A 1 19.42 8.71 -5.47
C MET A 1 18.72 7.98 -4.33
N LYS A 2 19.44 7.42 -3.34
CA LYS A 2 18.83 6.73 -2.18
C LYS A 2 17.92 7.64 -1.34
N ALA A 3 18.36 8.86 -1.01
CA ALA A 3 17.55 9.83 -0.26
C ALA A 3 16.20 10.16 -0.93
N LYS A 4 16.17 10.29 -2.26
CA LYS A 4 14.94 10.48 -3.03
C LYS A 4 13.99 9.30 -2.89
N GLY A 5 14.51 8.07 -2.90
CA GLY A 5 13.73 6.86 -2.66
C GLY A 5 13.12 6.84 -1.25
N ILE A 6 13.92 7.14 -0.24
CA ILE A 6 13.47 7.18 1.17
C ILE A 6 12.37 8.24 1.35
N ALA A 7 12.61 9.47 0.90
CA ALA A 7 11.63 10.55 1.01
C ALA A 7 10.31 10.22 0.30
N ALA A 8 10.39 9.64 -0.91
CA ALA A 8 9.19 9.22 -1.64
C ALA A 8 8.42 8.12 -0.89
N THR A 9 9.12 7.13 -0.34
CA THR A 9 8.48 6.05 0.44
C THR A 9 7.83 6.56 1.72
N ILE A 10 8.50 7.44 2.48
CA ILE A 10 7.92 8.02 3.69
C ILE A 10 6.69 8.87 3.35
N LEU A 11 6.78 9.74 2.33
CA LEU A 11 5.62 10.56 1.92
C LEU A 11 4.45 9.70 1.45
N SER A 12 4.74 8.59 0.74
CA SER A 12 3.73 7.60 0.37
C SER A 12 3.06 6.99 1.60
N ALA A 13 3.84 6.56 2.59
CA ALA A 13 3.34 5.98 3.84
C ALA A 13 2.43 6.95 4.61
N LEU A 14 2.82 8.22 4.68
CA LEU A 14 2.02 9.25 5.35
C LEU A 14 0.67 9.44 4.65
N LEU A 15 0.64 9.46 3.32
CA LEU A 15 -0.59 9.56 2.53
C LEU A 15 -1.48 8.32 2.67
N PHE A 16 -0.91 7.11 2.71
CA PHE A 16 -1.67 5.89 2.95
C PHE A 16 -2.28 5.86 4.36
N GLY A 17 -1.57 6.37 5.37
CA GLY A 17 -2.06 6.39 6.75
C GLY A 17 -3.33 7.22 6.95
N PHE A 18 -3.59 8.21 6.09
CA PHE A 18 -4.83 9.00 6.14
C PHE A 18 -6.07 8.24 5.61
N THR A 19 -5.85 7.19 4.82
CA THR A 19 -6.92 6.50 4.08
C THR A 19 -7.98 5.84 4.96
N PRO A 20 -7.63 5.11 6.04
CA PRO A 20 -8.62 4.40 6.85
C PRO A 20 -9.68 5.33 7.46
N VAL A 21 -9.28 6.54 7.87
CA VAL A 21 -10.17 7.58 8.39
C VAL A 21 -11.22 7.98 7.34
N LEU A 22 -10.78 8.29 6.12
CA LEU A 22 -11.69 8.66 5.04
C LEU A 22 -12.58 7.49 4.60
N ALA A 23 -12.02 6.27 4.57
CA ALA A 23 -12.76 5.06 4.24
C ALA A 23 -13.89 4.78 5.25
N SER A 24 -13.64 5.02 6.54
CA SER A 24 -14.70 4.92 7.56
C SER A 24 -15.88 5.85 7.25
N LYS A 25 -15.60 7.11 6.89
CA LYS A 25 -16.64 8.09 6.58
C LYS A 25 -17.45 7.74 5.33
N THR A 26 -16.85 7.08 4.33
CA THR A 26 -17.60 6.64 3.15
C THR A 26 -18.51 5.46 3.46
N TYR A 27 -18.12 4.58 4.39
CA TYR A 27 -18.95 3.45 4.82
C TYR A 27 -20.22 3.91 5.53
N ASP A 28 -20.11 4.94 6.38
CA ASP A 28 -21.27 5.59 7.03
C ASP A 28 -22.28 6.16 6.01
N MET A 29 -21.83 6.39 4.76
CA MET A 29 -22.63 6.95 3.66
C MET A 29 -23.03 5.90 2.62
N GLY A 30 -22.94 4.60 2.96
CA GLY A 30 -23.40 3.50 2.10
C GLY A 30 -22.36 2.95 1.13
N SER A 31 -21.09 3.36 1.22
CA SER A 31 -20.02 2.72 0.47
C SER A 31 -19.69 1.34 1.03
N THR A 32 -19.40 0.39 0.15
CA THR A 32 -18.89 -0.95 0.51
C THR A 32 -17.39 -1.07 0.23
N PRO A 33 -16.70 -2.09 0.76
CA PRO A 33 -15.30 -2.39 0.42
C PRO A 33 -15.05 -2.52 -1.10
N GLU A 34 -15.97 -3.19 -1.80
CA GLU A 34 -15.96 -3.39 -3.24
C GLU A 34 -16.11 -2.06 -3.98
N THR A 35 -17.09 -1.25 -3.55
CA THR A 35 -17.37 0.08 -4.11
C THR A 35 -16.17 1.00 -3.99
N LEU A 36 -15.57 1.07 -2.79
CA LEU A 36 -14.43 1.94 -2.54
C LEU A 36 -13.19 1.47 -3.31
N THR A 37 -12.97 0.15 -3.39
CA THR A 37 -11.88 -0.43 -4.19
C THR A 37 -12.06 -0.15 -5.68
N PHE A 38 -13.28 -0.26 -6.20
CA PHE A 38 -13.59 0.05 -7.59
C PHE A 38 -13.39 1.54 -7.91
N TYR A 39 -14.09 2.44 -7.21
CA TYR A 39 -14.07 3.86 -7.53
C TYR A 39 -12.69 4.49 -7.32
N ARG A 40 -11.95 4.13 -6.26
CA ARG A 40 -10.61 4.71 -6.05
C ARG A 40 -9.63 4.39 -7.18
N ASN A 41 -9.86 3.30 -7.91
CA ASN A 41 -9.05 2.90 -9.06
C ASN A 41 -9.64 3.47 -10.36
N LEU A 42 -10.96 3.49 -10.53
CA LEU A 42 -11.60 4.09 -11.70
C LEU A 42 -11.33 5.60 -11.80
N LEU A 43 -11.52 6.34 -10.70
CA LEU A 43 -11.44 7.81 -10.69
C LEU A 43 -10.03 8.35 -11.00
N VAL A 44 -8.99 7.55 -10.76
CA VAL A 44 -7.62 7.97 -11.06
C VAL A 44 -7.25 7.74 -12.53
N VAL A 45 -7.96 6.87 -13.26
CA VAL A 45 -7.71 6.57 -14.68
C VAL A 45 -7.69 7.83 -15.56
N PRO A 46 -8.72 8.70 -15.58
CA PRO A 46 -8.71 9.89 -16.43
C PRO A 46 -7.59 10.87 -16.07
N ILE A 47 -7.27 11.00 -14.78
CA ILE A 47 -6.18 11.86 -14.31
C ILE A 47 -4.84 11.34 -14.80
N LEU A 48 -4.58 10.04 -14.64
CA LEU A 48 -3.37 9.39 -15.13
C LEU A 48 -3.28 9.43 -16.65
N PHE A 49 -4.40 9.24 -17.37
CA PHE A 49 -4.44 9.36 -18.82
C PHE A 49 -4.00 10.76 -19.27
N LEU A 50 -4.54 11.81 -18.67
CA LEU A 50 -4.16 13.19 -18.97
C LEU A 50 -2.67 13.43 -18.67
N ILE A 51 -2.17 12.92 -17.54
CA ILE A 51 -0.74 13.03 -17.20
C ILE A 51 0.12 12.33 -18.26
N LEU A 52 -0.26 11.15 -18.74
CA LEU A 52 0.49 10.42 -19.77
C LEU A 52 0.51 11.18 -21.10
N LEU A 53 -0.61 11.81 -21.48
CA LEU A 53 -0.70 12.67 -22.66
C LEU A 53 0.22 13.89 -22.55
N ILE A 54 0.16 14.62 -21.43
CA ILE A 54 0.99 15.81 -21.19
C ILE A 54 2.48 15.45 -21.19
N ARG A 55 2.84 14.32 -20.59
CA ARG A 55 4.22 13.82 -20.57
C ARG A 55 4.67 13.18 -21.88
N ARG A 56 3.77 13.06 -22.88
CA ARG A 56 4.00 12.39 -24.15
C ARG A 56 4.57 10.98 -23.98
N GLU A 57 4.10 10.26 -22.97
CA GLU A 57 4.50 8.86 -22.75
C GLU A 57 3.81 7.94 -23.76
N ASP A 58 4.52 6.93 -24.23
CA ASP A 58 3.97 5.92 -25.12
C ASP A 58 3.05 4.95 -24.36
N PHE A 59 1.88 4.65 -24.91
CA PHE A 59 0.95 3.66 -24.35
C PHE A 59 1.33 2.22 -24.71
N ARG A 60 2.50 1.99 -25.31
CA ARG A 60 2.93 0.64 -25.68
C ARG A 60 3.47 -0.08 -24.44
N LEU A 61 2.95 -1.28 -24.21
CA LEU A 61 3.49 -2.24 -23.24
C LEU A 61 3.81 -3.53 -23.96
N SER A 62 4.96 -4.13 -23.64
CA SER A 62 5.22 -5.51 -24.06
C SER A 62 4.17 -6.44 -23.44
N GLY A 63 3.77 -7.50 -24.15
CA GLY A 63 2.79 -8.45 -23.63
C GLY A 63 3.18 -9.01 -22.27
N ARG A 64 4.47 -9.32 -22.07
CA ARG A 64 5.00 -9.78 -20.78
C ARG A 64 4.86 -8.73 -19.67
N THR A 65 5.13 -7.45 -19.97
CA THR A 65 4.91 -6.37 -19.01
C THR A 65 3.44 -6.22 -18.66
N LEU A 66 2.56 -6.28 -19.66
CA LEU A 66 1.11 -6.22 -19.45
C LEU A 66 0.62 -7.36 -18.55
N SER A 67 1.06 -8.59 -18.78
CA SER A 67 0.74 -9.73 -17.90
C SER A 67 1.20 -9.50 -16.46
N CYS A 68 2.42 -8.95 -16.25
CA CYS A 68 2.89 -8.59 -14.91
C CYS A 68 2.03 -7.48 -14.29
N VAL A 69 1.66 -6.45 -15.06
CA VAL A 69 0.79 -5.37 -14.58
C VAL A 69 -0.56 -5.90 -14.13
N VAL A 70 -1.20 -6.75 -14.93
CA VAL A 70 -2.49 -7.34 -14.58
C VAL A 70 -2.36 -8.24 -13.36
N LEU A 71 -1.34 -9.11 -13.32
CA LEU A 71 -1.13 -10.03 -12.20
C LEU A 71 -0.90 -9.29 -10.88
N PHE A 72 0.10 -8.40 -10.82
CA PHE A 72 0.44 -7.68 -9.58
C PHE A 72 -0.51 -6.52 -9.28
N GLY A 73 -1.18 -5.99 -10.30
CA GLY A 73 -2.26 -5.01 -10.17
C GLY A 73 -3.48 -5.64 -9.51
N VAL A 74 -4.01 -6.73 -10.06
CA VAL A 74 -5.24 -7.36 -9.55
C VAL A 74 -4.96 -8.20 -8.29
N LEU A 75 -4.05 -9.18 -8.36
CA LEU A 75 -3.79 -10.10 -7.24
C LEU A 75 -2.91 -9.51 -6.13
N GLY A 76 -2.14 -8.47 -6.46
CA GLY A 76 -1.39 -7.71 -5.48
C GLY A 76 -2.22 -6.54 -4.97
N ARG A 77 -2.12 -5.39 -5.66
CA ARG A 77 -2.71 -4.12 -5.23
C ARG A 77 -4.24 -4.19 -5.01
N GLY A 78 -4.99 -4.74 -5.96
CA GLY A 78 -6.46 -4.82 -5.89
C GLY A 78 -6.94 -5.72 -4.77
N ALA A 79 -6.37 -6.93 -4.68
CA ALA A 79 -6.67 -7.88 -3.62
C ALA A 79 -6.31 -7.32 -2.24
N THR A 80 -5.17 -6.64 -2.10
CA THR A 80 -4.81 -5.94 -0.85
C THR A 80 -5.92 -4.99 -0.42
N THR A 81 -6.32 -4.09 -1.31
CA THR A 81 -7.32 -3.08 -0.97
C THR A 81 -8.66 -3.71 -0.63
N LEU A 82 -9.11 -4.70 -1.39
CA LEU A 82 -10.37 -5.38 -1.14
C LEU A 82 -10.34 -6.12 0.21
N MET A 83 -9.30 -6.91 0.47
CA MET A 83 -9.20 -7.72 1.69
C MET A 83 -9.08 -6.84 2.95
N LEU A 84 -8.28 -5.76 2.89
CA LEU A 84 -8.15 -4.83 4.01
C LEU A 84 -9.47 -4.15 4.33
N TYR A 85 -10.12 -3.61 3.30
CA TYR A 85 -11.40 -2.90 3.43
C TYR A 85 -12.54 -3.81 3.85
N SER A 86 -12.53 -5.07 3.41
CA SER A 86 -13.46 -6.09 3.85
C SER A 86 -13.19 -6.56 5.28
N ALA A 87 -11.98 -6.39 5.82
CA ALA A 87 -11.69 -6.73 7.21
C ALA A 87 -12.30 -5.73 8.20
N TYR A 88 -12.45 -4.46 7.81
CA TYR A 88 -12.88 -3.37 8.70
C TYR A 88 -14.22 -3.64 9.40
N PRO A 89 -15.28 -4.12 8.73
CA PRO A 89 -16.55 -4.41 9.42
C PRO A 89 -16.48 -5.60 10.39
N TYR A 90 -15.52 -6.51 10.23
CA TYR A 90 -15.41 -7.73 11.04
C TYR A 90 -14.46 -7.60 12.22
N ALA A 91 -13.35 -6.85 12.06
CA ALA A 91 -12.31 -6.71 13.07
C ALA A 91 -12.09 -5.27 13.53
N GLY A 92 -12.79 -4.29 12.95
CA GLY A 92 -12.51 -2.88 13.18
C GLY A 92 -11.29 -2.40 12.40
N ILE A 93 -11.25 -1.09 12.17
CA ILE A 93 -10.20 -0.45 11.37
C ILE A 93 -8.83 -0.64 12.03
N GLY A 94 -8.71 -0.33 13.33
CA GLY A 94 -7.45 -0.39 14.06
C GLY A 94 -6.77 -1.77 14.05
N ILE A 95 -7.48 -2.85 14.41
CA ILE A 95 -6.94 -4.21 14.33
C ILE A 95 -6.57 -4.55 12.90
N SER A 96 -7.46 -4.28 11.94
CA SER A 96 -7.25 -4.66 10.54
C SER A 96 -6.02 -3.97 9.94
N THR A 97 -5.84 -2.67 10.17
CA THR A 97 -4.65 -1.93 9.70
C THR A 97 -3.39 -2.40 10.41
N THR A 98 -3.47 -2.68 11.71
CA THR A 98 -2.30 -3.16 12.49
C THR A 98 -1.82 -4.52 11.99
N LEU A 99 -2.74 -5.46 11.74
CA LEU A 99 -2.41 -6.76 11.15
C LEU A 99 -1.92 -6.64 9.70
N HIS A 100 -2.48 -5.70 8.93
CA HIS A 100 -1.97 -5.41 7.59
C HIS A 100 -0.50 -4.98 7.60
N PHE A 101 -0.08 -4.17 8.58
CA PHE A 101 1.30 -3.72 8.74
C PHE A 101 2.33 -4.83 9.03
N LEU A 102 1.90 -6.10 9.11
CA LEU A 102 2.80 -7.25 9.06
C LEU A 102 3.41 -7.48 7.65
N TYR A 103 2.95 -6.77 6.61
CA TYR A 103 3.47 -6.92 5.24
C TYR A 103 5.00 -6.81 5.10
N PRO A 104 5.78 -6.01 5.87
CA PRO A 104 7.23 -5.99 5.71
C PRO A 104 7.87 -7.33 6.05
N VAL A 105 7.27 -8.10 6.96
CA VAL A 105 7.68 -9.48 7.27
C VAL A 105 7.44 -10.37 6.07
N PHE A 106 6.26 -10.29 5.46
CA PHE A 106 5.97 -11.04 4.24
C PHE A 106 6.89 -10.64 3.07
N VAL A 107 7.19 -9.34 2.88
CA VAL A 107 8.14 -8.88 1.86
C VAL A 107 9.53 -9.49 2.10
N ALA A 108 10.01 -9.44 3.33
CA ALA A 108 11.28 -10.03 3.74
C ALA A 108 11.35 -11.54 3.48
N LEU A 109 10.30 -12.28 3.84
CA LEU A 109 10.18 -13.72 3.61
C LEU A 109 10.12 -14.07 2.12
N LEU A 110 9.28 -13.38 1.35
CA LEU A 110 9.16 -13.59 -0.10
C LEU A 110 10.49 -13.32 -0.82
N CYS A 111 11.18 -12.23 -0.48
CA CYS A 111 12.52 -11.93 -1.02
C CYS A 111 13.55 -13.02 -0.67
N ARG A 112 13.50 -13.57 0.55
CA ARG A 112 14.41 -14.64 0.97
C ARG A 112 14.10 -15.97 0.28
N ILE A 113 12.83 -16.37 0.20
CA ILE A 113 12.41 -17.67 -0.35
C ILE A 113 12.59 -17.70 -1.88
N PHE A 114 12.05 -16.71 -2.58
CA PHE A 114 12.00 -16.74 -4.05
C PHE A 114 13.23 -16.13 -4.71
N PHE A 115 13.88 -15.16 -4.07
CA PHE A 115 15.00 -14.42 -4.65
C PHE A 115 16.33 -14.66 -3.93
N LYS A 116 16.33 -15.54 -2.91
CA LYS A 116 17.51 -15.91 -2.11
C LYS A 116 18.23 -14.70 -1.50
N GLU A 117 17.51 -13.59 -1.29
CA GLU A 117 18.08 -12.40 -0.69
C GLU A 117 18.30 -12.64 0.81
N ARG A 118 19.54 -12.44 1.27
CA ARG A 118 19.87 -12.52 2.69
C ARG A 118 19.63 -11.17 3.35
N LEU A 119 18.78 -11.17 4.38
CA LEU A 119 18.66 -10.04 5.29
C LEU A 119 19.90 -10.04 6.18
N GLY A 120 20.70 -8.97 6.11
CA GLY A 120 21.79 -8.76 7.05
C GLY A 120 21.24 -8.59 8.47
N LEU A 121 22.05 -8.93 9.49
CA LEU A 121 21.64 -8.90 10.90
C LEU A 121 20.98 -7.58 11.30
N VAL A 122 21.52 -6.44 10.85
CA VAL A 122 20.96 -5.13 11.16
C VAL A 122 19.56 -4.95 10.58
N LYS A 123 19.33 -5.37 9.33
CA LYS A 123 18.00 -5.26 8.71
C LYS A 123 16.99 -6.19 9.38
N SER A 124 17.41 -7.37 9.79
CA SER A 124 16.58 -8.30 10.54
C SER A 124 16.20 -7.72 11.91
N ALA A 125 17.15 -7.13 12.64
CA ALA A 125 16.90 -6.49 13.93
C ALA A 125 15.96 -5.28 13.79
N VAL A 126 16.18 -4.43 12.78
CA VAL A 126 15.30 -3.30 12.43
C VAL A 126 13.88 -3.78 12.14
N LEU A 127 13.73 -4.83 11.34
CA LEU A 127 12.41 -5.39 11.01
C LEU A 127 11.70 -5.92 12.28
N VAL A 128 12.40 -6.69 13.12
CA VAL A 128 11.85 -7.19 14.38
C VAL A 128 11.41 -6.04 15.28
N MET A 129 12.27 -5.04 15.47
CA MET A 129 11.95 -3.88 16.30
C MET A 129 10.74 -3.11 15.78
N ALA A 130 10.63 -2.93 14.46
CA ALA A 130 9.50 -2.23 13.87
C ALA A 130 8.20 -3.03 13.99
N VAL A 131 8.26 -4.36 13.83
CA VAL A 131 7.12 -5.27 14.08
C VAL A 131 6.70 -5.22 15.55
N CYS A 132 7.65 -5.23 16.50
CA CYS A 132 7.34 -5.02 17.91
C CYS A 132 6.64 -3.67 18.14
N GLY A 133 7.07 -2.61 17.46
CA GLY A 133 6.42 -1.30 17.49
C GLY A 133 4.96 -1.35 17.02
N ILE A 134 4.66 -2.08 15.94
CA ILE A 134 3.31 -2.29 15.42
C ILE A 134 2.41 -2.98 16.46
N LEU A 135 2.92 -3.94 17.23
CA LEU A 135 2.13 -4.65 18.24
C LEU A 135 1.61 -3.74 19.35
N PHE A 136 2.24 -2.60 19.62
CA PHE A 136 1.74 -1.61 20.58
C PHE A 136 0.50 -0.84 20.08
N PHE A 137 0.18 -0.92 18.79
CA PHE A 137 -1.06 -0.34 18.25
C PHE A 137 -2.26 -1.28 18.45
N LEU A 138 -2.04 -2.53 18.87
CA LEU A 138 -3.13 -3.43 19.27
C LEU A 138 -3.67 -3.03 20.65
N GLU A 139 -4.95 -2.68 20.71
CA GLU A 139 -5.62 -2.33 21.95
C GLU A 139 -6.14 -3.57 22.68
N LYS A 140 -5.88 -3.67 23.99
CA LYS A 140 -6.40 -4.75 24.84
C LYS A 140 -7.93 -4.68 24.90
N GLY A 141 -8.60 -5.81 24.70
CA GLY A 141 -10.06 -5.93 24.77
C GLY A 141 -10.78 -5.77 23.44
N GLN A 142 -10.09 -5.39 22.35
CA GLN A 142 -10.66 -5.49 21.01
C GLN A 142 -10.48 -6.92 20.49
N SER A 143 -11.58 -7.65 20.30
CA SER A 143 -11.58 -8.96 19.64
C SER A 143 -12.28 -8.83 18.28
N GLY A 144 -11.49 -8.88 17.20
CA GLY A 144 -12.06 -8.98 15.86
C GLY A 144 -12.57 -10.39 15.58
N ALA A 145 -13.60 -10.50 14.75
CA ALA A 145 -14.01 -11.81 14.24
C ALA A 145 -12.85 -12.45 13.46
N LEU A 146 -12.71 -13.78 13.56
CA LEU A 146 -11.65 -14.54 12.90
C LEU A 146 -11.56 -14.22 11.40
N THR A 147 -12.71 -14.04 10.74
CA THR A 147 -12.77 -13.64 9.33
C THR A 147 -12.05 -12.31 9.07
N GLY A 148 -12.26 -11.30 9.91
CA GLY A 148 -11.58 -10.00 9.77
C GLY A 148 -10.07 -10.11 9.97
N ILE A 149 -9.64 -10.91 10.94
CA ILE A 149 -8.22 -11.18 11.20
C ILE A 149 -7.56 -11.85 9.98
N ILE A 150 -8.20 -12.89 9.43
CA ILE A 150 -7.69 -13.60 8.24
C ILE A 150 -7.60 -12.64 7.06
N LEU A 151 -8.66 -11.87 6.78
CA LEU A 151 -8.69 -10.89 5.70
C LEU A 151 -7.58 -9.83 5.84
N ALA A 152 -7.36 -9.31 7.05
CA ALA A 152 -6.32 -8.33 7.32
C ALA A 152 -4.90 -8.90 7.09
N VAL A 153 -4.63 -10.12 7.57
CA VAL A 153 -3.33 -10.79 7.35
C VAL A 153 -3.10 -11.09 5.85
N VAL A 154 -4.12 -11.59 5.15
CA VAL A 154 -4.07 -11.86 3.71
C VAL A 154 -3.86 -10.56 2.92
N SER A 155 -4.42 -9.44 3.38
CA SER A 155 -4.17 -8.13 2.77
C SER A 155 -2.69 -7.73 2.87
N GLY A 156 -2.04 -7.97 4.01
CA GLY A 156 -0.61 -7.72 4.17
C GLY A 156 0.24 -8.62 3.26
N PHE A 157 -0.14 -9.88 3.11
CA PHE A 157 0.54 -10.83 2.22
C PHE A 157 0.42 -10.43 0.74
N THR A 158 -0.78 -10.10 0.27
CA THR A 158 -1.00 -9.63 -1.12
C THR A 158 -0.27 -8.31 -1.40
N TYR A 159 -0.14 -7.43 -0.39
CA TYR A 159 0.61 -6.19 -0.55
C TYR A 159 2.10 -6.46 -0.67
N ALA A 160 2.60 -7.45 0.06
CA ALA A 160 3.97 -7.91 -0.09
C ALA A 160 4.23 -8.50 -1.48
N LEU A 161 3.29 -9.27 -2.04
CA LEU A 161 3.38 -9.73 -3.44
C LEU A 161 3.45 -8.55 -4.42
N TYR A 162 2.64 -7.50 -4.21
CA TYR A 162 2.70 -6.29 -5.01
C TYR A 162 4.08 -5.61 -4.92
N MET A 163 4.60 -5.34 -3.71
CA MET A 163 5.88 -4.67 -3.52
C MET A 163 7.06 -5.48 -4.10
N VAL A 164 7.06 -6.80 -3.88
CA VAL A 164 8.09 -7.70 -4.43
C VAL A 164 7.96 -7.80 -5.95
N GLY A 165 6.73 -7.89 -6.47
CA GLY A 165 6.46 -7.86 -7.91
C GLY A 165 6.97 -6.58 -8.56
N LEU A 166 6.76 -5.43 -7.93
CA LEU A 166 7.34 -4.17 -8.40
C LEU A 166 8.86 -4.20 -8.42
N ASP A 167 9.52 -4.67 -7.36
CA ASP A 167 10.98 -4.63 -7.25
C ASP A 167 11.69 -5.65 -8.16
N LYS A 168 11.12 -6.84 -8.32
CA LYS A 168 11.79 -7.99 -8.94
C LYS A 168 11.41 -8.23 -10.40
N THR A 169 10.47 -7.47 -10.93
CA THR A 169 10.08 -7.55 -12.35
C THR A 169 10.42 -6.27 -13.10
N ARG A 170 10.16 -6.25 -14.41
CA ARG A 170 10.35 -5.07 -15.27
C ARG A 170 9.42 -3.90 -14.92
N LEU A 171 8.49 -4.08 -13.98
CA LEU A 171 7.60 -3.02 -13.51
C LEU A 171 8.38 -1.86 -12.87
N LYS A 172 9.54 -2.13 -12.27
CA LYS A 172 10.44 -1.10 -11.72
C LYS A 172 11.01 -0.16 -12.79
N ASP A 173 11.15 -0.65 -14.03
CA ASP A 173 11.83 0.04 -15.12
C ASP A 173 10.89 0.92 -15.94
N ILE A 174 9.58 0.64 -15.95
CA ILE A 174 8.58 1.46 -16.65
C ILE A 174 8.14 2.67 -15.83
N SER A 175 7.67 3.74 -16.48
CA SER A 175 7.20 4.95 -15.79
C SER A 175 6.19 4.61 -14.68
N PRO A 176 6.34 5.15 -13.45
CA PRO A 176 5.38 4.94 -12.38
C PRO A 176 3.96 5.38 -12.73
N TYR A 177 3.83 6.44 -13.55
CA TYR A 177 2.53 6.92 -14.04
C TYR A 177 1.88 5.87 -14.95
N LYS A 178 2.66 5.36 -15.92
CA LYS A 178 2.20 4.30 -16.84
C LYS A 178 1.81 3.04 -16.10
N ASN A 179 2.66 2.56 -15.20
CA ASN A 179 2.38 1.37 -14.40
C ASN A 179 1.10 1.55 -13.56
N SER A 180 0.96 2.70 -12.90
CA SER A 180 -0.23 3.03 -12.10
C SER A 180 -1.51 3.09 -12.94
N PHE A 181 -1.42 3.62 -14.17
CA PHE A 181 -2.55 3.72 -15.10
C PHE A 181 -3.08 2.34 -15.48
N TYR A 182 -2.21 1.44 -15.96
CA TYR A 182 -2.62 0.10 -16.35
C TYR A 182 -3.05 -0.75 -15.15
N MET A 183 -2.40 -0.61 -13.98
CA MET A 183 -2.85 -1.29 -12.76
C MET A 183 -4.23 -0.81 -12.32
N ALA A 184 -4.50 0.51 -12.38
CA ALA A 184 -5.80 1.06 -12.00
C ALA A 184 -6.91 0.54 -12.92
N ILE A 185 -6.68 0.50 -14.24
CA ILE A 185 -7.61 -0.11 -15.20
C ILE A 185 -7.81 -1.59 -14.90
N ALA A 186 -6.73 -2.36 -14.70
CA ALA A 186 -6.82 -3.79 -14.44
C ALA A 186 -7.61 -4.09 -13.15
N VAL A 187 -7.40 -3.32 -12.08
CA VAL A 187 -8.14 -3.46 -10.83
C VAL A 187 -9.60 -3.05 -11.01
N ALA A 188 -9.88 -1.92 -11.66
CA ALA A 188 -11.26 -1.49 -11.88
C ALA A 188 -12.05 -2.51 -12.74
N ALA A 189 -11.44 -3.01 -13.82
CA ALA A 189 -12.02 -4.07 -14.65
C ALA A 189 -12.19 -5.38 -13.87
N GLY A 190 -11.19 -5.79 -13.09
CA GLY A 190 -11.27 -6.97 -12.23
C GLY A 190 -12.38 -6.86 -11.18
N MET A 191 -12.62 -5.67 -10.62
CA MET A 191 -13.73 -5.41 -9.71
C MET A 191 -15.09 -5.45 -10.41
N LEU A 192 -15.20 -4.97 -11.65
CA LEU A 192 -16.44 -5.15 -12.43
C LEU A 192 -16.74 -6.62 -12.68
N LEU A 193 -15.72 -7.43 -13.03
CA LEU A 193 -15.89 -8.88 -13.19
C LEU A 193 -16.31 -9.55 -11.88
N TYR A 194 -15.69 -9.17 -10.76
CA TYR A 194 -16.08 -9.63 -9.43
C TYR A 194 -17.53 -9.22 -9.06
N ASN A 195 -18.00 -8.09 -9.56
CA ASN A 195 -19.33 -7.58 -9.31
C ASN A 195 -20.43 -8.32 -10.08
N ILE A 196 -20.13 -8.98 -11.21
CA ILE A 196 -21.11 -9.73 -12.00
C ILE A 196 -21.89 -10.74 -11.14
N PRO A 197 -21.22 -11.65 -10.39
CA PRO A 197 -21.93 -12.59 -9.52
C PRO A 197 -22.30 -12.00 -8.15
N THR A 198 -21.55 -11.02 -7.64
CA THR A 198 -21.72 -10.57 -6.24
C THR A 198 -22.69 -9.40 -6.07
N ARG A 199 -22.80 -8.52 -7.08
CA ARG A 199 -23.63 -7.30 -7.06
C ARG A 199 -23.40 -6.39 -5.84
N LYS A 200 -22.16 -6.38 -5.32
CA LYS A 200 -21.79 -5.63 -4.10
C LYS A 200 -21.27 -4.22 -4.36
N ILE A 201 -21.01 -3.85 -5.61
CA ILE A 201 -20.64 -2.48 -5.98
C ILE A 201 -21.91 -1.62 -6.04
N VAL A 202 -21.90 -0.56 -5.24
CA VAL A 202 -22.94 0.48 -5.20
C VAL A 202 -22.55 1.57 -6.19
N PHE A 203 -23.21 1.62 -7.34
CA PHE A 203 -22.90 2.61 -8.38
C PHE A 203 -23.48 4.00 -8.10
N ALA A 204 -24.55 4.08 -7.30
CA ALA A 204 -25.19 5.33 -6.93
C ALA A 204 -24.78 5.72 -5.51
N LEU A 205 -23.62 6.37 -5.37
CA LEU A 205 -23.17 6.93 -4.10
C LEU A 205 -23.71 8.36 -3.90
N PRO A 206 -24.01 8.77 -2.65
CA PRO A 206 -24.29 10.16 -2.35
C PRO A 206 -23.13 11.08 -2.79
N PRO A 207 -23.40 12.31 -3.27
CA PRO A 207 -22.35 13.22 -3.76
C PRO A 207 -21.22 13.45 -2.75
N LYS A 208 -21.55 13.52 -1.45
CA LYS A 208 -20.57 13.67 -0.37
C LYS A 208 -19.64 12.45 -0.24
N ALA A 209 -20.18 11.23 -0.33
CA ALA A 209 -19.40 10.00 -0.29
C ALA A 209 -18.47 9.88 -1.51
N PHE A 210 -18.97 10.30 -2.68
CA PHE A 210 -18.18 10.35 -3.90
C PHE A 210 -17.03 11.36 -3.80
N ALA A 211 -17.25 12.54 -3.20
CA ALA A 211 -16.19 13.52 -2.96
C ALA A 211 -15.08 12.97 -2.04
N TYR A 212 -15.43 12.31 -0.94
CA TYR A 212 -14.44 11.61 -0.09
C TYR A 212 -13.69 10.52 -0.87
N THR A 213 -14.41 9.75 -1.69
CA THR A 213 -13.81 8.70 -2.52
C THR A 213 -12.84 9.27 -3.57
N LEU A 214 -13.14 10.44 -4.13
CA LEU A 214 -12.24 11.15 -5.04
C LEU A 214 -10.97 11.62 -4.32
N VAL A 215 -11.10 12.18 -3.11
CA VAL A 215 -9.94 12.54 -2.28
C VAL A 215 -9.09 11.30 -1.98
N ILE A 216 -9.71 10.19 -1.59
CA ILE A 216 -9.01 8.91 -1.42
C ILE A 216 -8.30 8.52 -2.71
N ALA A 217 -8.97 8.56 -3.86
CA ALA A 217 -8.40 8.19 -5.15
C ALA A 217 -7.14 9.00 -5.48
N VAL A 218 -7.18 10.32 -5.30
CA VAL A 218 -6.04 11.20 -5.59
C VAL A 218 -4.91 11.01 -4.57
N CYS A 219 -5.21 11.04 -3.26
CA CYS A 219 -4.18 10.91 -2.24
C CYS A 219 -3.46 9.56 -2.32
N THR A 220 -4.21 8.49 -2.58
CA THR A 220 -3.70 7.14 -2.40
C THR A 220 -3.41 6.45 -3.73
N SER A 221 -4.39 6.40 -4.63
CA SER A 221 -4.28 5.67 -5.90
C SER A 221 -3.45 6.41 -6.95
N LEU A 222 -3.28 7.73 -6.80
CA LEU A 222 -2.35 8.54 -7.58
C LEU A 222 -1.06 8.79 -6.80
N LEU A 223 -1.11 9.69 -5.82
CA LEU A 223 0.10 10.24 -5.19
C LEU A 223 0.87 9.18 -4.40
N ALA A 224 0.24 8.51 -3.44
CA ALA A 224 0.92 7.53 -2.60
C ALA A 224 1.48 6.35 -3.43
N VAL A 225 0.69 5.79 -4.35
CA VAL A 225 1.13 4.69 -5.22
C VAL A 225 2.30 5.08 -6.13
N ILE A 226 2.26 6.28 -6.75
CA ILE A 226 3.37 6.76 -7.59
C ILE A 226 4.64 6.93 -6.74
N LEU A 227 4.51 7.56 -5.57
CA LEU A 227 5.62 7.79 -4.65
C LEU A 227 6.22 6.47 -4.15
N LEU A 228 5.38 5.47 -3.84
CA LEU A 228 5.84 4.13 -3.48
C LEU A 228 6.63 3.48 -4.62
N GLN A 229 6.13 3.54 -5.85
CA GLN A 229 6.81 2.99 -7.01
C GLN A 229 8.15 3.70 -7.28
N VAL A 230 8.20 5.02 -7.11
CA VAL A 230 9.45 5.79 -7.17
C VAL A 230 10.40 5.36 -6.04
N GLY A 231 9.88 5.14 -4.84
CA GLY A 231 10.62 4.61 -3.70
C GLY A 231 11.25 3.27 -4.02
N ILE A 232 10.44 2.29 -4.43
CA ILE A 232 10.87 0.95 -4.84
C ILE A 232 11.79 1.01 -6.06
N ARG A 233 11.70 2.01 -6.93
CA ARG A 233 12.68 2.18 -8.02
C ARG A 233 14.10 2.43 -7.51
N TYR A 234 14.25 3.16 -6.41
CA TYR A 234 15.56 3.50 -5.84
C TYR A 234 15.97 2.63 -4.66
N LEU A 235 15.00 1.95 -4.02
CA LEU A 235 15.19 1.07 -2.88
C LEU A 235 14.93 -0.40 -3.25
N SER A 236 15.22 -1.34 -2.36
CA SER A 236 14.68 -2.70 -2.49
C SER A 236 13.24 -2.74 -1.96
N ALA A 237 12.44 -3.75 -2.34
CA ALA A 237 11.11 -3.94 -1.76
C ALA A 237 11.16 -3.99 -0.23
N THR A 238 12.12 -4.73 0.33
CA THR A 238 12.31 -4.85 1.79
C THR A 238 12.62 -3.49 2.43
N THR A 239 13.58 -2.74 1.89
CA THR A 239 13.95 -1.43 2.44
C THR A 239 12.77 -0.45 2.36
N ALA A 240 12.04 -0.44 1.24
CA ALA A 240 10.85 0.39 1.10
C ALA A 240 9.75 -0.02 2.09
N ALA A 241 9.50 -1.32 2.27
CA ALA A 241 8.48 -1.82 3.20
C ALA A 241 8.74 -1.38 4.65
N ILE A 242 10.01 -1.34 5.09
CA ILE A 242 10.36 -0.83 6.42
C ILE A 242 10.06 0.67 6.54
N PHE A 243 10.40 1.48 5.53
CA PHE A 243 10.05 2.91 5.54
C PHE A 243 8.54 3.17 5.44
N CYS A 244 7.77 2.23 4.87
CA CYS A 244 6.32 2.34 4.89
C CYS A 244 5.70 2.14 6.28
N LEU A 245 6.47 1.72 7.29
CA LEU A 245 5.99 1.64 8.68
C LEU A 245 5.73 3.00 9.33
N PHE A 246 6.00 4.12 8.64
CA PHE A 246 5.46 5.42 9.06
C PHE A 246 3.93 5.51 8.90
N GLU A 247 3.32 4.60 8.14
CA GLU A 247 1.87 4.54 7.92
C GLU A 247 1.04 4.40 9.21
N PRO A 248 1.31 3.47 10.15
CA PRO A 248 0.60 3.40 11.43
C PRO A 248 0.68 4.68 12.26
N ILE A 249 1.81 5.41 12.19
CA ILE A 249 2.01 6.69 12.88
C ILE A 249 1.05 7.73 12.29
N SER A 250 1.05 7.87 10.96
CA SER A 250 0.13 8.77 10.25
C SER A 250 -1.34 8.40 10.48
N CYS A 251 -1.65 7.10 10.48
CA CYS A 251 -2.99 6.60 10.76
C CYS A 251 -3.47 6.98 12.16
N SER A 252 -2.61 6.84 13.17
CA SER A 252 -2.98 7.19 14.55
C SER A 252 -3.14 8.69 14.76
N VAL A 253 -2.27 9.51 14.15
CA VAL A 253 -2.41 10.98 14.17
C VAL A 253 -3.70 11.41 13.46
N SER A 254 -4.02 10.77 12.33
CA SER A 254 -5.25 11.04 11.58
C SER A 254 -6.50 10.61 12.35
N GLY A 255 -6.48 9.44 13.01
CA GLY A 255 -7.56 8.98 13.87
C GLY A 255 -7.84 9.96 15.01
N TRP A 256 -6.79 10.44 15.68
CA TRP A 256 -6.92 11.46 16.72
C TRP A 256 -7.51 12.77 16.20
N LEU A 257 -7.01 13.30 15.09
CA LEU A 257 -7.45 14.59 14.55
C LEU A 257 -8.89 14.58 14.01
N PHE A 258 -9.30 13.51 13.33
CA PHE A 258 -10.53 13.50 12.52
C PHE A 258 -11.62 12.58 13.07
N LEU A 259 -11.27 11.59 13.89
CA LEU A 259 -12.21 10.66 14.52
C LEU A 259 -12.32 10.90 16.03
N GLY A 260 -11.47 11.75 16.62
CA GLY A 260 -11.44 11.99 18.06
C GLY A 260 -10.91 10.81 18.86
N GLU A 261 -10.12 9.92 18.24
CA GLU A 261 -9.53 8.77 18.93
C GLU A 261 -8.45 9.20 19.93
N GLU A 262 -8.45 8.62 21.13
CA GLU A 262 -7.40 8.91 22.10
C GLU A 262 -6.04 8.31 21.69
N ILE A 263 -4.98 9.13 21.72
CA ILE A 263 -3.60 8.65 21.60
C ILE A 263 -3.14 8.14 22.95
N ARG A 264 -3.29 6.83 23.15
CA ARG A 264 -2.79 6.15 24.35
C ARG A 264 -1.26 6.04 24.34
N TRP A 265 -0.66 5.93 25.52
CA TRP A 265 0.79 5.81 25.68
C TRP A 265 1.38 4.63 24.90
N GLN A 266 0.62 3.55 24.68
CA GLN A 266 1.09 2.43 23.86
C GLN A 266 1.37 2.86 22.42
N LYS A 267 0.48 3.64 21.79
CA LYS A 267 0.67 4.16 20.42
C LYS A 267 1.92 5.06 20.33
N ILE A 268 2.23 5.80 21.40
CA ILE A 268 3.45 6.63 21.49
C ILE A 268 4.70 5.74 21.51
N VAL A 269 4.74 4.72 22.39
CA VAL A 269 5.87 3.78 22.47
C VAL A 269 6.06 3.03 21.15
N GLY A 270 4.97 2.55 20.54
CA GLY A 270 5.00 1.91 19.23
C GLY A 270 5.57 2.83 18.14
N SER A 271 5.14 4.09 18.12
CA SER A 271 5.66 5.10 17.19
C SER A 271 7.15 5.36 17.38
N LEU A 272 7.62 5.48 18.63
CA LEU A 272 9.04 5.66 18.93
C LEU A 272 9.90 4.48 18.46
N LEU A 273 9.42 3.25 18.65
CA LEU A 273 10.12 2.04 18.17
C LEU A 273 10.25 2.02 16.64
N ILE A 274 9.18 2.38 15.92
CA ILE A 274 9.19 2.48 14.46
C ILE A 274 10.15 3.57 13.98
N LEU A 275 10.12 4.75 14.61
CA LEU A 275 11.03 5.86 14.30
C LEU A 275 12.49 5.49 14.56
N ALA A 276 12.78 4.80 15.67
CA ALA A 276 14.10 4.28 15.97
C ALA A 276 14.55 3.24 14.92
N ALA A 277 13.66 2.34 14.50
CA ALA A 277 13.93 1.37 13.44
C ALA A 277 14.32 2.06 12.12
N ALA A 278 13.56 3.08 11.73
CA ALA A 278 13.85 3.87 10.55
C ALA A 278 15.19 4.63 10.68
N ALA A 279 15.48 5.23 11.83
CA ALA A 279 16.73 5.94 12.09
C ALA A 279 17.95 5.01 11.96
N ILE A 280 17.90 3.83 12.59
CA ILE A 280 18.96 2.81 12.48
C ILE A 280 19.13 2.40 11.02
N LEU A 281 18.04 2.13 10.30
CA LEU A 281 18.11 1.72 8.89
C LEU A 281 18.72 2.81 7.99
N MET A 282 18.45 4.09 8.26
CA MET A 282 19.05 5.21 7.55
C MET A 282 20.56 5.32 7.80
N ALA A 283 21.01 5.02 9.03
CA ALA A 283 22.42 5.02 9.40
C ALA A 283 23.22 3.86 8.75
N VAL A 284 22.53 2.78 8.34
CA VAL A 284 23.18 1.67 7.63
C VAL A 284 23.57 2.09 6.21
N LYS A 285 24.88 2.13 5.95
CA LYS A 285 25.45 2.24 4.61
C LYS A 285 25.09 0.97 3.83
N GLU A 286 24.14 1.08 2.90
CA GLU A 286 23.87 -0.02 1.98
C GLU A 286 24.90 0.05 0.84
N PRO A 287 25.50 -1.08 0.43
CA PRO A 287 26.28 -1.11 -0.80
C PRO A 287 25.36 -0.73 -1.97
N CYS A 288 25.75 0.32 -2.71
CA CYS A 288 25.02 0.81 -3.87
C CYS A 288 24.89 -0.35 -4.89
N ARG A 289 23.67 -0.78 -5.21
CA ARG A 289 23.48 -1.77 -6.28
C ARG A 289 23.88 -1.14 -7.62
N PRO A 290 24.75 -1.78 -8.42
CA PRO A 290 25.07 -1.28 -9.74
C PRO A 290 23.81 -1.27 -10.60
N ARG A 291 23.56 -0.12 -11.26
CA ARG A 291 22.45 0.07 -12.18
C ARG A 291 22.62 -0.95 -13.32
N ARG A 292 21.72 -1.92 -13.43
CA ARG A 292 21.67 -2.81 -14.59
C ARG A 292 21.48 -1.90 -15.81
N LYS A 293 22.50 -1.78 -16.66
CA LYS A 293 22.42 -0.98 -17.90
C LYS A 293 21.16 -1.45 -18.63
N ALA A 294 20.28 -0.51 -18.97
CA ALA A 294 19.17 -0.79 -19.85
C ALA A 294 19.78 -1.37 -21.13
N SER A 295 19.53 -2.64 -21.39
CA SER A 295 19.88 -3.28 -22.65
C SER A 295 19.04 -2.57 -23.71
N ALA A 296 19.69 -1.67 -24.46
CA ALA A 296 19.23 -1.28 -25.78
C ALA A 296 19.18 -2.57 -26.62
N GLY A 297 18.00 -2.88 -27.12
CA GLY A 297 17.68 -4.05 -27.93
C GLY A 297 16.21 -3.97 -28.28
#